data_AF-A0A7S2FC41-F1
#
_entry.id   AF-A0A7S2FC41-F1
#
_cell.length_a   1.000
_cell.length_b   1.000
_cell.length_c   1.000
_cell.angle_alpha   90.00
_cell.angle_beta   90.00
_cell.angle_gamma   90.00
#
_symmetry.space_group_name_H-M   'P 1'
#
loop_
_entity.id
_entity.type
_entity.pdbx_description
1 polymer ?
#
loop_
_entity_poly.entity_id
_entity_poly.type
_entity_poly.pdbx_seq_one_letter_code
_entity_poly.pdbx_strand_id
1 'polypeptide(L)'
;VRYAGYSTCFRKEAGSHGRDTLGIFRVHQFEKVEQFVICSPYDDESWKMQGEMIDNSEAFYQSLGIPYQVVNIVSGELNDAAAKKWDLEAWFPGSNKGAGEFRELVSCSNCTDFQSRRLEIRLRTNKNPGLAATGMSDKAHVHLLNSTLCATERALCCILENHQTKDGVVVPDVLVPYMHGIRFIPFRFQFDKKGKLVERKLAVPKALPEADKGADGGKGAKKGGGGDAKKGDAKKGGGGGGGG
;
A
#
# COMPACT_ATOMS: atom_id res chain seq x y z
N VAL A 1 -10.81 -11.27 15.21
CA VAL A 1 -10.28 -10.06 15.90
C VAL A 1 -9.15 -9.49 15.06
N ARG A 2 -9.16 -8.18 14.79
CA ARG A 2 -8.13 -7.50 13.99
C ARG A 2 -7.48 -6.40 14.82
N TYR A 3 -6.15 -6.36 14.87
CA TYR A 3 -5.36 -5.36 15.58
C TYR A 3 -4.48 -4.57 14.61
N ALA A 4 -4.36 -3.27 14.87
CA ALA A 4 -3.32 -2.41 14.33
C ALA A 4 -2.30 -2.14 15.46
N GLY A 5 -1.24 -2.94 15.50
CA GLY A 5 -0.17 -2.77 16.47
C GLY A 5 0.74 -1.61 16.07
N TYR A 6 1.09 -0.75 17.02
CA TYR A 6 2.08 0.30 16.84
C TYR A 6 3.15 0.15 17.92
N SER A 7 4.42 0.02 17.50
CA SER A 7 5.52 -0.08 18.45
C SER A 7 6.88 0.25 17.84
N THR A 8 7.79 0.65 18.72
CA THR A 8 9.22 0.64 18.48
C THR A 8 9.73 -0.81 18.45
N CYS A 9 10.37 -1.19 17.35
CA CYS A 9 10.96 -2.50 17.13
C CYS A 9 12.48 -2.43 17.33
N PHE A 10 13.03 -3.43 18.02
CA PHE A 10 14.47 -3.55 18.25
C PHE A 10 15.02 -4.83 17.62
N ARG A 11 16.06 -4.71 16.78
CA ARG A 11 16.75 -5.84 16.14
C ARG A 11 18.26 -5.76 16.30
N LYS A 12 18.88 -6.87 16.70
CA LYS A 12 20.35 -6.96 16.82
C LYS A 12 21.06 -6.94 15.47
N GLU A 13 20.36 -7.28 14.39
CA GLU A 13 20.93 -7.43 13.03
C GLU A 13 22.19 -8.34 13.01
N ALA A 14 22.22 -9.34 13.89
CA ALA A 14 23.29 -10.33 13.92
C ALA A 14 23.22 -11.21 12.66
N GLY A 15 24.30 -11.25 11.88
CA GLY A 15 24.39 -12.02 10.64
C GLY A 15 24.41 -11.17 9.35
N SER A 16 24.15 -9.87 9.41
CA SER A 16 24.20 -8.97 8.24
C SER A 16 25.42 -8.06 8.22
N HIS A 17 26.58 -8.54 8.71
CA HIS A 17 27.78 -7.72 8.82
C HIS A 17 28.17 -7.13 7.45
N GLY A 18 28.30 -5.80 7.38
CA GLY A 18 28.67 -5.09 6.15
C GLY A 18 27.53 -4.87 5.14
N ARG A 19 26.29 -5.34 5.40
CA ARG A 19 25.14 -5.11 4.52
C ARG A 19 24.35 -3.88 4.98
N ASP A 20 24.02 -2.98 4.04
CA ASP A 20 23.18 -1.79 4.28
C ASP A 20 23.66 -0.90 5.45
N THR A 21 24.97 -0.71 5.59
CA THR A 21 25.57 0.05 6.70
C THR A 21 25.37 1.56 6.61
N LEU A 22 24.77 2.06 5.52
CA LEU A 22 24.53 3.47 5.26
C LEU A 22 23.04 3.81 5.33
N GLY A 23 22.73 5.00 5.83
CA GLY A 23 21.36 5.51 5.92
C GLY A 23 20.55 4.87 7.06
N ILE A 24 19.23 4.82 6.88
CA ILE A 24 18.28 4.34 7.90
C ILE A 24 17.51 3.09 7.48
N PHE A 25 17.85 2.48 6.33
CA PHE A 25 17.12 1.34 5.79
C PHE A 25 17.23 0.08 6.67
N ARG A 26 18.41 -0.14 7.26
CA ARG A 26 18.69 -1.23 8.19
C ARG A 26 19.29 -0.64 9.46
N VAL A 27 18.52 -0.65 10.54
CA VAL A 27 18.86 -0.02 11.82
C VAL A 27 18.44 -0.90 12.98
N HIS A 28 19.02 -0.67 14.15
CA HIS A 28 18.71 -1.45 15.35
C HIS A 28 17.38 -1.09 15.99
N GLN A 29 16.88 0.11 15.73
CA GLN A 29 15.63 0.64 16.27
C GLN A 29 14.83 1.27 15.15
N PHE A 30 13.56 0.92 15.02
CA PHE A 30 12.66 1.45 14.00
C PHE A 30 11.20 1.39 14.46
N GLU A 31 10.34 2.28 13.97
CA GLU A 31 8.89 2.23 14.26
C GLU A 31 8.16 1.34 13.25
N LYS A 32 7.14 0.62 13.73
CA LYS A 32 6.33 -0.25 12.87
C LYS A 32 4.84 -0.18 13.20
N VAL A 33 4.02 -0.12 12.15
CA VAL A 33 2.59 -0.42 12.19
C VAL A 33 2.38 -1.84 11.65
N GLU A 34 1.75 -2.70 12.46
CA GLU A 34 1.55 -4.12 12.19
C GLU A 34 0.06 -4.46 12.14
N GLN A 35 -0.36 -5.18 11.11
CA GLN A 35 -1.63 -5.90 11.08
C GLN A 35 -1.46 -7.24 11.80
N PHE A 36 -2.28 -7.50 12.82
CA PHE A 36 -2.34 -8.81 13.47
C PHE A 36 -3.77 -9.30 13.54
N VAL A 37 -4.01 -10.52 13.06
CA VAL A 37 -5.36 -11.08 13.00
C VAL A 37 -5.44 -12.42 13.72
N ILE A 38 -6.48 -12.56 14.53
CA ILE A 38 -6.92 -13.80 15.15
C ILE A 38 -8.25 -14.18 14.51
N CYS A 39 -8.29 -15.28 13.75
CA CYS A 39 -9.47 -15.68 13.00
C CYS A 39 -9.85 -17.14 13.23
N SER A 40 -11.03 -17.52 12.74
CA SER A 40 -11.48 -18.92 12.77
C SER A 40 -10.48 -19.81 12.00
N PRO A 41 -10.24 -21.05 12.48
CA PRO A 41 -9.50 -22.04 11.71
C PRO A 41 -10.34 -22.71 10.61
N TYR A 42 -11.62 -22.35 10.48
CA TYR A 42 -12.58 -23.00 9.59
C TYR A 42 -12.84 -22.20 8.31
N ASP A 43 -13.43 -22.86 7.31
CA ASP A 43 -13.98 -22.27 6.08
C ASP A 43 -12.99 -21.40 5.27
N ASP A 44 -11.70 -21.75 5.33
CA ASP A 44 -10.58 -21.00 4.75
C ASP A 44 -10.50 -19.54 5.20
N GLU A 45 -11.09 -19.19 6.36
CA GLU A 45 -11.15 -17.81 6.84
C GLU A 45 -9.76 -17.17 6.95
N SER A 46 -8.76 -17.91 7.42
CA SER A 46 -7.38 -17.42 7.49
C SER A 46 -6.77 -17.13 6.11
N TRP A 47 -7.07 -17.94 5.10
CA TRP A 47 -6.50 -17.75 3.76
C TRP A 47 -7.13 -16.55 3.05
N LYS A 48 -8.44 -16.36 3.22
CA LYS A 48 -9.16 -15.16 2.78
C LYS A 48 -8.62 -13.92 3.50
N MET A 49 -8.39 -14.03 4.80
CA MET A 49 -7.81 -12.94 5.60
C MET A 49 -6.40 -12.58 5.17
N GLN A 50 -5.55 -13.56 4.82
CA GLN A 50 -4.22 -13.28 4.29
C GLN A 50 -4.29 -12.44 3.00
N GLY A 51 -5.27 -12.74 2.13
CA GLY A 51 -5.61 -11.92 0.95
C GLY A 51 -5.97 -10.49 1.34
N GLU A 52 -6.91 -10.31 2.27
CA GLU A 52 -7.30 -8.98 2.74
C GLU A 52 -6.12 -8.20 3.36
N MET A 53 -5.24 -8.86 4.10
CA MET A 53 -4.08 -8.22 4.75
C MET A 53 -3.02 -7.77 3.75
N ILE A 54 -2.77 -8.54 2.68
CA ILE A 54 -1.86 -8.09 1.62
C ILE A 54 -2.51 -6.97 0.80
N ASP A 55 -3.81 -7.05 0.49
CA ASP A 55 -4.55 -6.01 -0.21
C ASP A 55 -4.52 -4.67 0.55
N ASN A 56 -4.66 -4.70 1.89
CA ASN A 56 -4.51 -3.52 2.73
C ASN A 56 -3.12 -2.89 2.61
N SER A 57 -2.08 -3.73 2.54
CA SER A 57 -0.69 -3.28 2.39
C SER A 57 -0.44 -2.69 1.00
N GLU A 58 -0.97 -3.34 -0.03
CA GLU A 58 -0.96 -2.85 -1.41
C GLU A 58 -1.65 -1.48 -1.51
N ALA A 59 -2.89 -1.38 -1.02
CA ALA A 59 -3.65 -0.12 -1.03
C ALA A 59 -2.91 1.01 -0.30
N PHE A 60 -2.24 0.70 0.82
CA PHE A 60 -1.41 1.66 1.54
C PHE A 60 -0.27 2.20 0.67
N TYR A 61 0.54 1.35 0.04
CA TYR A 61 1.66 1.78 -0.80
C TYR A 61 1.21 2.41 -2.14
N GLN A 62 0.09 1.97 -2.70
CA GLN A 62 -0.56 2.62 -3.84
C GLN A 62 -0.97 4.06 -3.50
N SER A 63 -1.54 4.30 -2.31
CA SER A 63 -1.92 5.64 -1.86
C SER A 63 -0.74 6.61 -1.72
N LEU A 64 0.47 6.08 -1.49
CA LEU A 64 1.72 6.82 -1.43
C LEU A 64 2.38 7.01 -2.81
N GLY A 65 1.81 6.43 -3.87
CA GLY A 65 2.37 6.45 -5.21
C GLY A 65 3.69 5.67 -5.33
N ILE A 66 3.87 4.60 -4.57
CA ILE A 66 5.08 3.78 -4.57
C ILE A 66 4.91 2.58 -5.50
N PRO A 67 5.79 2.38 -6.50
CA PRO A 67 5.78 1.17 -7.32
C PRO A 67 6.28 -0.04 -6.51
N TYR A 68 5.69 -1.20 -6.70
CA TYR A 68 6.08 -2.43 -6.01
C TYR A 68 5.74 -3.68 -6.81
N GLN A 69 6.23 -4.82 -6.32
CA GLN A 69 5.79 -6.15 -6.72
C GLN A 69 5.41 -6.97 -5.48
N VAL A 70 4.50 -7.93 -5.63
CA VAL A 70 4.16 -8.92 -4.59
C VAL A 70 4.77 -10.25 -4.97
N VAL A 71 5.58 -10.82 -4.06
CA VAL A 71 6.33 -12.05 -4.28
C VAL A 71 5.82 -13.13 -3.34
N ASN A 72 5.55 -14.32 -3.87
CA ASN A 72 5.28 -15.51 -3.06
C ASN A 72 6.60 -16.19 -2.69
N ILE A 73 6.88 -16.28 -1.40
CA ILE A 73 8.17 -16.75 -0.91
C ILE A 73 8.29 -18.26 -1.07
N VAL A 74 9.44 -18.70 -1.58
CA VAL A 74 9.76 -20.12 -1.76
C VAL A 74 9.83 -20.85 -0.43
N SER A 75 9.50 -22.14 -0.41
CA SER A 75 9.38 -22.91 0.83
C SER A 75 10.65 -22.97 1.68
N GLY A 76 11.84 -22.91 1.06
CA GLY A 76 13.13 -22.93 1.76
C GLY A 76 13.46 -21.64 2.53
N GLU A 77 12.78 -20.54 2.24
CA GLU A 77 12.97 -19.23 2.88
C GLU A 77 11.83 -18.89 3.86
N LEU A 78 10.87 -19.81 4.06
CA LEU A 78 9.84 -19.67 5.08
C LEU A 78 10.44 -19.95 6.46
N ASN A 79 10.09 -19.13 7.45
CA ASN A 79 10.37 -19.42 8.84
C ASN A 79 9.40 -20.48 9.38
N ASP A 80 9.79 -21.22 10.43
CA ASP A 80 9.05 -22.36 10.98
C ASP A 80 7.54 -22.13 11.20
N ALA A 81 7.15 -20.90 11.57
CA ALA A 81 5.77 -20.58 11.88
C ALA A 81 4.90 -20.28 10.64
N ALA A 82 5.47 -19.93 9.49
CA ALA A 82 4.71 -19.48 8.33
C ALA A 82 4.33 -20.66 7.42
N ALA A 83 3.03 -20.88 7.21
CA ALA A 83 2.55 -21.83 6.22
C ALA A 83 2.62 -21.27 4.79
N LYS A 84 2.47 -19.95 4.65
CA LYS A 84 2.67 -19.18 3.42
C LYS A 84 3.02 -17.75 3.76
N LYS A 85 3.91 -17.15 2.97
CA LYS A 85 4.35 -15.76 3.12
C LYS A 85 4.35 -15.04 1.78
N TRP A 86 3.82 -13.83 1.77
CA TRP A 86 3.96 -12.87 0.68
C TRP A 86 4.81 -11.68 1.13
N ASP A 87 5.73 -11.24 0.30
CA ASP A 87 6.45 -9.99 0.49
C ASP A 87 6.01 -8.95 -0.53
N LEU A 88 5.79 -7.71 -0.07
CA LEU A 88 5.70 -6.53 -0.93
C LEU A 88 7.09 -5.91 -0.99
N GLU A 89 7.67 -5.96 -2.17
CA GLU A 89 8.97 -5.36 -2.45
C GLU A 89 8.75 -4.07 -3.24
N ALA A 90 9.09 -2.94 -2.64
CA ALA A 90 8.95 -1.65 -3.30
C ALA A 90 10.16 -1.37 -4.20
N TRP A 91 9.93 -0.62 -5.26
CA TRP A 91 10.98 -0.18 -6.18
C TRP A 91 11.75 1.01 -5.61
N PHE A 92 13.07 0.90 -5.55
CA PHE A 92 13.99 1.94 -5.12
C PHE A 92 14.83 2.40 -6.32
N PRO A 93 14.49 3.52 -6.99
CA PRO A 93 15.15 3.93 -8.24
C PRO A 93 16.60 4.41 -8.09
N GLY A 94 16.97 4.96 -6.94
CA GLY A 94 18.33 5.45 -6.66
C GLY A 94 19.27 4.36 -6.11
N SER A 95 18.69 3.30 -5.56
CA SER A 95 19.43 2.11 -5.09
C SER A 95 20.20 1.43 -6.22
N ASN A 96 21.16 0.55 -5.83
CA ASN A 96 22.07 -0.12 -6.76
C ASN A 96 22.77 0.84 -7.74
N LYS A 97 23.35 1.94 -7.21
CA LYS A 97 24.04 2.98 -8.00
C LYS A 97 23.17 3.59 -9.11
N GLY A 98 21.86 3.71 -8.87
CA GLY A 98 20.90 4.27 -9.81
C GLY A 98 20.38 3.30 -10.88
N ALA A 99 20.77 2.01 -10.83
CA ALA A 99 20.15 0.98 -11.66
C ALA A 99 18.76 0.57 -11.15
N GLY A 100 18.48 0.88 -9.89
CA GLY A 100 17.26 0.52 -9.19
C GLY A 100 17.25 -0.92 -8.69
N GLU A 101 16.47 -1.16 -7.63
CA GLU A 101 16.33 -2.47 -6.99
C GLU A 101 14.98 -2.58 -6.27
N PHE A 102 14.41 -3.78 -6.23
CA PHE A 102 13.26 -4.09 -5.37
C PHE A 102 13.72 -4.42 -3.95
N ARG A 103 13.12 -3.80 -2.95
CA ARG A 103 13.46 -4.03 -1.55
C ARG A 103 12.22 -4.24 -0.69
N GLU A 104 12.28 -5.24 0.18
CA GLU A 104 11.18 -5.63 1.08
C GLU A 104 10.76 -4.48 2.02
N LEU A 105 9.47 -4.11 1.94
CA LEU A 105 8.81 -3.22 2.89
C LEU A 105 7.77 -3.94 3.76
N VAL A 106 7.14 -4.98 3.21
CA VAL A 106 6.10 -5.76 3.90
C VAL A 106 6.40 -7.23 3.80
N SER A 107 6.09 -7.94 4.88
CA SER A 107 5.96 -9.38 4.93
C SER A 107 4.59 -9.72 5.52
N CYS A 108 3.81 -10.56 4.84
CA CYS A 108 2.47 -10.99 5.21
C CYS A 108 2.39 -12.52 5.30
N SER A 109 2.24 -13.03 6.52
CA SER A 109 2.31 -14.46 6.82
C SER A 109 1.02 -14.98 7.43
N ASN A 110 0.55 -16.11 6.91
CA ASN A 110 -0.42 -16.95 7.61
C ASN A 110 0.33 -18.02 8.41
N CYS A 111 0.21 -17.95 9.73
CA CYS A 111 0.86 -18.90 10.64
C CYS A 111 -0.08 -20.04 11.07
N THR A 112 -1.33 -20.05 10.58
CA THR A 112 -2.37 -21.02 10.96
C THR A 112 -2.43 -21.16 12.48
N ASP A 113 -2.50 -22.38 13.00
CA ASP A 113 -2.54 -22.64 14.43
C ASP A 113 -1.16 -22.76 15.10
N PHE A 114 -0.05 -22.66 14.37
CA PHE A 114 1.31 -22.93 14.88
C PHE A 114 1.63 -22.18 16.18
N GLN A 115 1.47 -20.86 16.15
CA GLN A 115 1.71 -20.00 17.31
C GLN A 115 0.65 -20.20 18.40
N SER A 116 -0.62 -20.35 18.00
CA SER A 116 -1.74 -20.46 18.93
C SER A 116 -1.71 -21.74 19.76
N ARG A 117 -1.21 -22.85 19.20
CA ARG A 117 -0.98 -24.11 19.93
C ARG A 117 0.00 -23.94 21.07
N ARG A 118 1.11 -23.24 20.83
CA ARG A 118 2.11 -22.95 21.87
C ARG A 118 1.57 -22.01 22.94
N LEU A 119 0.69 -21.08 22.57
CA LEU A 119 0.11 -20.09 23.48
C LEU A 119 -1.23 -20.53 24.10
N GLU A 120 -1.73 -21.72 23.75
CA GLU A 120 -3.03 -22.27 24.18
C GLU A 120 -4.21 -21.33 23.89
N ILE A 121 -4.17 -20.65 22.74
CA ILE A 121 -5.26 -19.76 22.29
C ILE A 121 -6.30 -20.57 21.54
N ARG A 122 -7.42 -20.84 22.21
CA ARG A 122 -8.48 -21.72 21.69
C ARG A 122 -9.74 -20.94 21.31
N LEU A 123 -10.35 -21.36 20.22
CA LEU A 123 -11.70 -20.97 19.87
C LEU A 123 -12.67 -21.69 20.80
N ARG A 124 -13.35 -20.94 21.66
CA ARG A 124 -14.44 -21.47 22.48
C ARG A 124 -15.76 -21.13 21.81
N THR A 125 -16.41 -22.13 21.25
CA THR A 125 -17.80 -21.99 20.83
C THR A 125 -18.71 -22.34 22.01
N ASN A 126 -19.79 -21.58 22.23
CA ASN A 126 -20.86 -22.04 23.12
C ASN A 126 -21.36 -23.37 22.56
N LYS A 127 -21.54 -24.41 23.41
CA LYS A 127 -21.96 -25.76 23.00
C LYS A 127 -23.13 -25.69 22.03
N ASN A 128 -22.83 -25.72 20.74
CA ASN A 128 -23.84 -25.67 19.68
C ASN A 128 -23.92 -27.10 19.13
N PRO A 129 -25.00 -27.85 19.38
CA PRO A 129 -25.11 -29.24 18.99
C PRO A 129 -24.89 -29.48 17.49
N GLY A 130 -25.13 -28.46 16.65
CA GLY A 130 -24.90 -28.51 15.21
C GLY A 130 -23.44 -28.39 14.76
N LEU A 131 -22.52 -27.93 15.63
CA LEU A 131 -21.10 -27.74 15.29
C LEU A 131 -20.33 -29.07 15.19
N ALA A 132 -20.74 -30.08 15.97
CA ALA A 132 -20.19 -31.42 15.86
C ALA A 132 -20.57 -32.09 14.52
N ALA A 133 -21.75 -31.78 13.97
CA ALA A 133 -22.21 -32.29 12.69
C ALA A 133 -21.44 -31.69 11.49
N THR A 134 -20.72 -30.58 11.68
CA THR A 134 -19.85 -29.96 10.66
C THR A 134 -18.39 -30.39 10.78
N GLY A 135 -18.05 -31.30 11.72
CA GLY A 135 -16.67 -31.74 11.96
C GLY A 135 -15.79 -30.72 12.70
N MET A 136 -16.39 -29.65 13.21
CA MET A 136 -15.68 -28.59 13.91
C MET A 136 -15.59 -28.89 15.42
N SER A 137 -14.43 -28.61 16.00
CA SER A 137 -14.11 -28.82 17.42
C SER A 137 -14.34 -27.54 18.23
N ASP A 138 -15.01 -27.66 19.37
CA ASP A 138 -15.24 -26.59 20.34
C ASP A 138 -13.98 -26.19 21.14
N LYS A 139 -12.84 -26.83 20.83
CA LYS A 139 -11.52 -26.58 21.42
C LYS A 139 -10.42 -26.41 20.37
N ALA A 140 -10.78 -26.13 19.12
CA ALA A 140 -9.80 -25.87 18.09
C ALA A 140 -8.94 -24.64 18.43
N HIS A 141 -7.69 -24.67 17.98
CA HIS A 141 -6.81 -23.53 18.08
C HIS A 141 -7.15 -22.53 16.97
N VAL A 142 -7.14 -21.24 17.29
CA VAL A 142 -7.43 -20.17 16.32
C VAL A 142 -6.29 -20.04 15.30
N HIS A 143 -6.56 -19.46 14.15
CA HIS A 143 -5.50 -19.09 13.22
C HIS A 143 -4.96 -17.70 13.52
N LEU A 144 -3.64 -17.56 13.48
CA LEU A 144 -2.92 -16.30 13.72
C LEU A 144 -2.20 -15.86 12.45
N LEU A 145 -2.39 -14.59 12.09
CA LEU A 145 -1.76 -13.95 10.94
C LEU A 145 -1.09 -12.65 11.36
N ASN A 146 0.01 -12.32 10.69
CA ASN A 146 0.71 -11.06 10.88
C ASN A 146 1.15 -10.48 9.52
N SER A 147 1.07 -9.17 9.40
CA SER A 147 1.55 -8.44 8.22
C SER A 147 2.05 -7.06 8.61
N THR A 148 3.24 -6.70 8.17
CA THR A 148 3.70 -5.30 8.29
C THR A 148 2.80 -4.41 7.43
N LEU A 149 2.21 -3.35 8.00
CA LEU A 149 1.60 -2.30 7.18
C LEU A 149 2.66 -1.27 6.76
N CYS A 150 3.49 -0.83 7.72
CA CYS A 150 4.54 0.14 7.46
C CYS A 150 5.67 0.01 8.48
N ALA A 151 6.89 -0.26 8.02
CA ALA A 151 8.12 -0.01 8.76
C ALA A 151 8.64 1.38 8.38
N THR A 152 8.57 2.34 9.31
CA THR A 152 8.55 3.77 8.94
C THR A 152 9.83 4.24 8.27
N GLU A 153 10.98 3.74 8.71
CA GLU A 153 12.31 4.14 8.24
C GLU A 153 12.56 3.63 6.81
N ARG A 154 12.16 2.39 6.53
CA ARG A 154 12.24 1.83 5.17
C ARG A 154 11.25 2.49 4.22
N ALA A 155 10.02 2.72 4.68
CA ALA A 155 9.02 3.45 3.92
C ALA A 155 9.50 4.88 3.61
N LEU A 156 10.12 5.56 4.57
CA LEU A 156 10.72 6.87 4.37
C LEU A 156 11.83 6.83 3.34
N CYS A 157 12.76 5.87 3.38
CA CYS A 157 13.76 5.70 2.32
C CYS A 157 13.11 5.56 0.94
N CYS A 158 12.03 4.78 0.83
CA CYS A 158 11.33 4.58 -0.44
C CYS A 158 10.66 5.86 -0.95
N ILE A 159 10.01 6.63 -0.05
CA ILE A 159 9.41 7.91 -0.36
C ILE A 159 10.48 8.91 -0.82
N LEU A 160 11.61 8.99 -0.10
CA LEU A 160 12.71 9.88 -0.45
C LEU A 160 13.26 9.58 -1.86
N GLU A 161 13.40 8.31 -2.23
CA GLU A 161 13.90 7.96 -3.56
C GLU A 161 12.87 8.21 -4.68
N ASN A 162 11.60 7.87 -4.47
CA ASN A 162 10.57 7.95 -5.51
C ASN A 162 10.00 9.37 -5.69
N HIS A 163 10.04 10.21 -4.66
CA HIS A 163 9.47 11.57 -4.69
C HIS A 163 10.53 12.68 -4.72
N GLN A 164 11.81 12.35 -4.91
CA GLN A 164 12.85 13.37 -5.06
C GLN A 164 12.75 14.13 -6.38
N THR A 165 13.22 15.38 -6.33
CA THR A 165 13.39 16.30 -7.44
C THR A 165 14.79 16.89 -7.35
N LYS A 166 15.17 17.73 -8.32
CA LYS A 166 16.44 18.47 -8.26
C LYS A 166 16.57 19.38 -7.01
N ASP A 167 15.45 19.81 -6.44
CA ASP A 167 15.40 20.85 -5.40
C ASP A 167 15.08 20.31 -3.99
N GLY A 168 14.61 19.07 -3.88
CA GLY A 168 14.09 18.50 -2.64
C GLY A 168 13.15 17.34 -2.90
N VAL A 169 12.29 17.01 -1.93
CA VAL A 169 11.36 15.89 -2.00
C VAL A 169 9.92 16.41 -1.97
N VAL A 170 9.09 15.96 -2.91
CA VAL A 170 7.64 16.21 -2.89
C VAL A 170 7.00 15.33 -1.84
N VAL A 171 6.09 15.89 -1.06
CA VAL A 171 5.37 15.13 -0.04
C VAL A 171 4.19 14.43 -0.71
N PRO A 172 4.02 13.10 -0.58
CA PRO A 172 2.84 12.40 -1.08
C PRO A 172 1.56 13.07 -0.57
N ASP A 173 0.57 13.30 -1.44
CA ASP A 173 -0.62 14.10 -1.12
C ASP A 173 -1.37 13.57 0.13
N VAL A 174 -1.42 12.24 0.30
CA VAL A 174 -2.05 11.60 1.46
C VAL A 174 -1.36 11.89 2.80
N LEU A 175 -0.09 12.32 2.79
CA LEU A 175 0.67 12.69 3.99
C LEU A 175 0.56 14.18 4.35
N VAL A 176 0.18 15.04 3.39
CA VAL A 176 0.09 16.50 3.57
C VAL A 176 -0.78 16.90 4.78
N PRO A 177 -1.96 16.29 5.03
CA PRO A 177 -2.77 16.61 6.21
C PRO A 177 -2.06 16.32 7.55
N TYR A 178 -1.17 15.32 7.58
CA TYR A 178 -0.41 14.93 8.76
C TYR A 178 0.88 15.74 8.95
N MET A 179 1.22 16.59 7.97
CA MET A 179 2.42 17.42 7.96
C MET A 179 2.11 18.92 8.01
N HIS A 180 0.97 19.30 8.62
CA HIS A 180 0.55 20.70 8.74
C HIS A 180 0.51 21.46 7.39
N GLY A 181 0.16 20.76 6.30
CA GLY A 181 0.08 21.36 4.97
C GLY A 181 1.41 21.47 4.21
N ILE A 182 2.52 20.96 4.76
CA ILE A 182 3.81 20.92 4.04
C ILE A 182 3.69 20.01 2.82
N ARG A 183 3.99 20.56 1.64
CA ARG A 183 3.95 19.85 0.34
C ARG A 183 5.33 19.55 -0.26
N PHE A 184 6.38 20.17 0.26
CA PHE A 184 7.73 20.05 -0.29
C PHE A 184 8.79 20.22 0.81
N ILE A 185 9.80 19.34 0.79
CA ILE A 185 10.93 19.37 1.72
C ILE A 185 12.19 19.73 0.92
N PRO A 186 12.70 20.98 1.01
CA PRO A 186 13.82 21.43 0.19
C PRO A 186 15.17 20.89 0.69
N PHE A 187 16.07 20.56 -0.24
CA PHE A 187 17.45 20.24 0.12
C PHE A 187 18.18 21.48 0.64
N ARG A 188 18.83 21.34 1.81
CA ARG A 188 19.60 22.42 2.45
C ARG A 188 21.07 22.44 2.01
N PHE A 189 21.58 21.31 1.53
CA PHE A 189 22.97 21.17 1.15
C PHE A 189 23.08 20.57 -0.25
N GLN A 190 24.20 20.86 -0.92
CA GLN A 190 24.56 20.31 -2.22
C GLN A 190 26.06 20.05 -2.27
N PHE A 191 26.51 19.16 -3.15
CA PHE A 191 27.93 18.99 -3.41
C PHE A 191 28.41 20.04 -4.41
N ASP A 192 29.51 20.73 -4.10
CA ASP A 192 30.20 21.61 -5.04
C ASP A 192 30.98 20.80 -6.10
N LYS A 193 31.61 21.50 -7.06
CA LYS A 193 32.41 20.86 -8.12
C LYS A 193 33.62 20.07 -7.59
N LYS A 194 34.02 20.29 -6.34
CA LYS A 194 35.12 19.60 -5.66
C LYS A 194 34.61 18.46 -4.76
N GLY A 195 33.31 18.16 -4.78
CA GLY A 195 32.69 17.13 -3.96
C GLY A 195 32.52 17.52 -2.49
N LYS A 196 32.67 18.81 -2.13
CA LYS A 196 32.44 19.27 -0.76
C LYS A 196 30.96 19.59 -0.56
N LEU A 197 30.39 19.11 0.55
CA LEU A 197 29.04 19.47 0.96
C LEU A 197 29.02 20.95 1.38
N VAL A 198 28.21 21.76 0.70
CA VAL A 198 28.05 23.20 0.95
C VAL A 198 26.57 23.55 1.09
N GLU A 199 26.26 24.63 1.80
CA GLU A 199 24.89 25.11 1.92
C GLU A 199 24.35 25.53 0.55
N ARG A 200 23.13 25.06 0.24
CA ARG A 200 22.43 25.41 -0.99
C ARG A 200 21.80 26.78 -0.81
N LYS A 201 22.09 27.71 -1.72
CA LYS A 201 21.27 28.92 -1.85
C LYS A 201 19.87 28.49 -2.29
N LEU A 202 18.92 28.50 -1.36
CA LEU A 202 17.52 28.24 -1.67
C LEU A 202 17.08 29.27 -2.71
N ALA A 203 16.65 28.80 -3.88
CA ALA A 203 15.90 29.66 -4.79
C ALA A 203 14.61 30.04 -4.06
N VAL A 204 14.31 31.34 -3.94
CA VAL A 204 12.98 31.79 -3.49
C VAL A 204 11.97 31.10 -4.39
N PRO A 205 11.02 30.30 -3.87
CA PRO A 205 10.06 29.61 -4.71
C PRO A 205 9.32 30.64 -5.57
N LYS A 206 9.47 30.57 -6.89
CA LYS A 206 8.43 31.11 -7.78
C LYS A 206 7.17 30.35 -7.43
N ALA A 207 6.06 31.06 -7.17
CA ALA A 207 4.79 30.50 -6.75
C ALA A 207 4.48 29.18 -7.47
N LEU A 208 4.03 28.18 -6.70
CA LEU A 208 3.58 26.90 -7.23
C LEU A 208 2.59 27.16 -8.39
N PRO A 209 2.68 26.45 -9.52
CA PRO A 209 1.70 26.58 -10.58
C PRO A 209 0.32 26.31 -10.00
N GLU A 210 -0.61 27.26 -10.20
CA GLU A 210 -1.99 27.10 -9.76
C GLU A 210 -2.58 25.84 -10.41
N ALA A 211 -3.33 25.07 -9.63
CA ALA A 211 -4.10 23.97 -10.16
C ALA A 211 -5.02 24.50 -11.26
N ASP A 212 -4.94 23.88 -12.44
CA ASP A 212 -5.77 24.18 -13.60
C ASP A 212 -7.26 24.10 -13.18
N LYS A 213 -7.87 25.27 -12.96
CA LYS A 213 -9.31 25.38 -12.76
C LYS A 213 -9.95 25.20 -14.13
N GLY A 214 -10.22 23.94 -14.46
CA GLY A 214 -10.99 23.53 -15.62
C GLY A 214 -12.24 24.40 -15.78
N ALA A 215 -12.41 24.86 -17.02
CA ALA A 215 -13.32 25.90 -17.46
C ALA A 215 -14.77 25.71 -17.01
N ASP A 216 -15.31 26.81 -16.51
CA ASP A 216 -16.73 27.14 -16.36
C ASP A 216 -17.52 26.84 -17.65
N GLY A 217 -18.47 25.92 -17.53
CA GLY A 217 -19.45 25.60 -18.55
C GLY A 217 -20.54 26.66 -18.61
N GLY A 218 -20.25 27.78 -19.29
CA GLY A 218 -21.21 28.84 -19.56
C GLY A 218 -21.18 29.28 -21.02
N LYS A 219 -22.05 28.70 -21.87
CA LYS A 219 -22.40 29.33 -23.16
C LYS A 219 -23.91 29.46 -23.31
N GLY A 220 -24.31 30.73 -23.36
CA GLY A 220 -25.67 31.21 -23.41
C GLY A 220 -26.44 30.81 -24.66
N ALA A 221 -27.74 30.65 -24.46
CA ALA A 221 -28.74 30.56 -25.49
C ALA A 221 -28.88 31.92 -26.22
N LYS A 222 -28.77 31.91 -27.55
CA LYS A 222 -29.23 32.99 -28.42
C LYS A 222 -30.38 32.49 -29.29
N LYS A 223 -31.52 33.17 -29.18
CA LYS A 223 -32.71 33.07 -30.04
C LYS A 223 -32.49 33.78 -31.38
N GLY A 224 -33.18 33.27 -32.40
CA GLY A 224 -33.49 33.91 -33.70
C GLY A 224 -33.48 32.85 -34.81
N GLY A 225 -34.50 32.59 -35.62
CA GLY A 225 -35.78 33.25 -35.89
C GLY A 225 -36.01 33.27 -37.42
N GLY A 226 -36.95 32.44 -37.92
CA GLY A 226 -37.50 32.43 -39.30
C GLY A 226 -36.55 31.86 -40.38
N GLY A 227 -36.94 31.07 -41.37
CA GLY A 227 -38.21 30.59 -41.92
C GLY A 227 -37.92 30.18 -43.37
N ASP A 228 -38.41 29.02 -43.84
CA ASP A 228 -39.28 28.87 -45.03
C ASP A 228 -39.39 27.41 -45.52
N ALA A 229 -40.52 27.14 -46.15
CA ALA A 229 -41.06 25.82 -46.49
C ALA A 229 -40.49 25.19 -47.78
N LYS A 230 -40.52 23.84 -47.87
CA LYS A 230 -41.36 23.10 -48.84
C LYS A 230 -41.09 21.58 -48.87
N LYS A 231 -42.22 20.85 -48.81
CA LYS A 231 -42.64 19.63 -49.55
C LYS A 231 -41.61 18.55 -49.90
N GLY A 232 -41.93 17.34 -49.46
CA GLY A 232 -41.51 16.08 -50.09
C GLY A 232 -42.34 14.91 -49.57
N ASP A 233 -43.36 14.54 -50.34
CA ASP A 233 -44.29 13.43 -50.11
C ASP A 233 -43.62 12.06 -49.95
N ALA A 234 -44.42 11.14 -49.35
CA ALA A 234 -44.63 9.75 -49.77
C ALA A 234 -44.23 8.63 -48.79
N LYS A 235 -45.26 8.22 -48.02
CA LYS A 235 -45.90 6.89 -48.00
C LYS A 235 -45.06 5.61 -47.77
N LYS A 236 -45.61 4.86 -46.80
CA LYS A 236 -45.83 3.38 -46.74
C LYS A 236 -44.59 2.52 -46.57
N GLY A 237 -44.56 1.48 -45.74
CA GLY A 237 -45.50 0.81 -44.84
C GLY A 237 -44.64 0.01 -43.83
N GLY A 238 -45.09 -0.47 -42.69
CA GLY A 238 -46.32 -1.23 -42.44
C GLY A 238 -45.94 -2.68 -42.14
N GLY A 239 -46.24 -3.13 -40.91
CA GLY A 239 -46.16 -4.53 -40.46
C GLY A 239 -44.94 -4.83 -39.58
N GLY A 240 -45.02 -5.19 -38.29
CA GLY A 240 -46.12 -5.66 -37.48
C GLY A 240 -45.99 -7.16 -37.19
N GLY A 241 -45.69 -7.51 -35.93
CA GLY A 241 -45.87 -8.82 -35.27
C GLY A 241 -45.02 -9.98 -35.78
N GLY A 242 -44.62 -10.97 -34.99
CA GLY A 242 -44.90 -11.30 -33.58
C GLY A 242 -44.51 -12.77 -33.32
N GLY A 243 -44.29 -13.12 -32.06
CA GLY A 243 -44.41 -14.50 -31.53
C GLY A 243 -43.29 -15.50 -31.83
N GLY A 244 -42.74 -16.09 -30.76
CA GLY A 244 -41.79 -17.20 -30.75
C GLY A 244 -41.11 -17.29 -29.40
#